data_AF-A0A957RMT2-F1
#
_entry.id   AF-A0A957RMT2-F1
#
_cell.length_a   1.000
_cell.length_b   1.000
_cell.length_c   1.000
_cell.angle_alpha   90.00
_cell.angle_beta   90.00
_cell.angle_gamma   90.00
#
_symmetry.space_group_name_H-M   'P 1'
#
loop_
_entity.id
_entity.type
_entity.pdbx_description
1 polymer ?
#
loop_
_entity_poly.entity_id
_entity_poly.type
_entity_poly.pdbx_seq_one_letter_code
_entity_poly.pdbx_strand_id
1 'polypeptide(L)'
;EMPVYAIKGETTEQYNSHLNSVLDVKPHITMDDGMDLVAMLHTKRSNLLENVVGGTEETTTGVIRLRAMAAAGKLAFPVIAVNDAQTKH
;
A
#
# COMPACT_ATOMS: atom_id res chain seq x y z
N GLU A 1 1.42 7.12 22.01
CA GLU A 1 1.14 5.71 21.69
C GLU A 1 1.07 5.56 20.18
N MET A 2 1.45 4.41 19.62
CA MET A 2 1.44 4.18 18.18
C MET A 2 0.23 3.30 17.83
N PRO A 3 -0.71 3.76 16.99
CA PRO A 3 -1.92 2.99 16.68
C PRO A 3 -1.57 1.74 15.87
N VAL A 4 -2.11 0.59 16.29
CA VAL A 4 -1.93 -0.71 15.62
C VAL A 4 -3.29 -1.38 15.48
N TYR A 5 -3.62 -1.78 14.25
CA TYR A 5 -4.87 -2.45 13.90
C TYR A 5 -4.54 -3.83 13.32
N ALA A 6 -4.40 -4.83 14.19
CA ALA A 6 -4.08 -6.19 13.78
C ALA A 6 -4.52 -7.21 14.84
N ILE A 7 -5.12 -8.32 14.41
CA ILE A 7 -5.42 -9.49 15.25
C ILE A 7 -5.20 -10.78 14.46
N LYS A 8 -4.80 -11.87 15.14
CA LYS A 8 -4.68 -13.18 14.50
C LYS A 8 -6.06 -13.76 14.22
N GLY A 9 -6.28 -14.23 12.99
CA GLY A 9 -7.54 -14.87 12.57
C GLY A 9 -8.65 -13.87 12.25
N GLU A 10 -8.28 -12.69 11.75
CA GLU A 10 -9.24 -11.70 11.27
C GLU A 10 -10.05 -12.21 10.06
N THR A 11 -11.29 -11.72 9.93
CA THR A 11 -12.07 -11.88 8.70
C THR A 11 -11.61 -10.88 7.64
N THR A 12 -12.00 -11.12 6.38
CA THR A 12 -11.75 -10.19 5.28
C THR A 12 -12.31 -8.80 5.56
N GLU A 13 -13.48 -8.70 6.21
CA GLU A 13 -14.10 -7.42 6.58
C GLU A 13 -13.26 -6.68 7.62
N GLN A 14 -12.73 -7.39 8.61
CA GLN A 14 -11.85 -6.83 9.64
C GLN A 14 -10.54 -6.33 9.02
N TYR A 15 -9.91 -7.13 8.16
CA TYR A 15 -8.71 -6.72 7.42
C TYR A 15 -8.93 -5.43 6.63
N ASN A 16 -10.04 -5.35 5.87
CA ASN A 16 -10.40 -4.14 5.15
C ASN A 16 -10.66 -2.95 6.10
N SER A 17 -11.26 -3.19 7.26
CA SER A 17 -11.46 -2.14 8.27
C SER A 17 -10.15 -1.64 8.87
N HIS A 18 -9.16 -2.53 9.07
CA HIS A 18 -7.82 -2.16 9.52
C HIS A 18 -7.12 -1.27 8.49
N LEU A 19 -7.16 -1.64 7.19
CA LEU A 19 -6.60 -0.82 6.12
C LEU A 19 -7.23 0.59 6.06
N ASN A 20 -8.56 0.69 6.21
CA ASN A 20 -9.24 1.98 6.28
C ASN A 20 -8.76 2.81 7.48
N SER A 21 -8.62 2.18 8.65
CA SER A 21 -8.15 2.85 9.87
C SER A 21 -6.73 3.40 9.70
N VAL A 22 -5.85 2.67 8.99
CA VAL A 22 -4.51 3.16 8.63
C VAL A 22 -4.60 4.35 7.68
N LEU A 23 -5.50 4.34 6.70
CA LEU A 23 -5.66 5.44 5.74
C LEU A 23 -6.36 6.68 6.31
N ASP A 24 -7.10 6.55 7.41
CA ASP A 24 -7.76 7.68 8.09
C ASP A 24 -6.77 8.69 8.66
N VAL A 25 -5.51 8.28 8.90
CA VAL A 25 -4.44 9.20 9.33
C VAL A 25 -3.94 10.12 8.21
N LYS A 26 -4.44 9.92 6.97
CA LYS A 26 -4.03 10.65 5.76
C LYS A 26 -2.51 10.62 5.58
N PRO A 27 -1.94 9.45 5.26
CA PRO A 27 -0.50 9.30 5.16
C PRO A 27 0.08 10.11 4.00
N HIS A 28 1.34 10.54 4.15
CA HIS A 28 2.14 11.09 3.06
C HIS A 28 2.99 10.01 2.38
N ILE A 29 3.37 8.97 3.12
CA ILE A 29 4.20 7.87 2.65
C ILE A 29 3.50 6.55 2.96
N THR A 30 3.50 5.61 2.02
CA THR A 30 3.02 4.24 2.25
C THR A 30 4.18 3.26 2.33
N MET A 31 4.06 2.27 3.20
CA MET A 31 4.94 1.09 3.22
C MET A 31 4.02 -0.12 3.10
N ASP A 32 4.12 -0.85 1.99
CA ASP A 32 3.19 -1.92 1.63
C ASP A 32 3.91 -3.25 1.41
N ASP A 33 3.18 -4.32 1.68
CA ASP A 33 3.60 -5.71 1.51
C ASP A 33 2.42 -6.43 0.83
N GLY A 34 2.49 -6.57 -0.49
CA GLY A 34 1.47 -7.21 -1.31
C GLY A 34 0.58 -6.26 -2.11
N MET A 35 0.76 -4.95 -2.00
CA MET A 35 0.05 -3.87 -2.73
C MET A 35 -1.42 -3.64 -2.33
N ASP A 36 -1.88 -4.12 -1.18
CA ASP A 36 -3.31 -4.00 -0.83
C ASP A 36 -3.66 -2.62 -0.27
N LEU A 37 -2.75 -1.96 0.47
CA LEU A 37 -2.94 -0.59 0.93
C LEU A 37 -2.92 0.39 -0.26
N VAL A 38 -1.95 0.22 -1.16
CA VAL A 38 -1.83 1.02 -2.40
C VAL A 38 -3.02 0.79 -3.32
N ALA A 39 -3.52 -0.45 -3.44
CA ALA A 39 -4.72 -0.74 -4.21
C ALA A 39 -5.96 -0.06 -3.61
N MET A 40 -6.11 -0.06 -2.28
CA MET A 40 -7.21 0.63 -1.60
C MET A 40 -7.16 2.15 -1.84
N LEU A 41 -5.96 2.75 -1.77
CA LEU A 41 -5.74 4.16 -2.10
C LEU A 41 -6.18 4.50 -3.53
N HIS A 42 -5.86 3.65 -4.52
CA HIS A 42 -6.20 3.93 -5.92
C HIS A 42 -7.64 3.55 -6.31
N THR A 43 -8.42 2.95 -5.41
CA THR A 43 -9.78 2.48 -5.70
C THR A 43 -10.83 3.10 -4.78
N LYS A 44 -10.81 2.73 -3.49
CA LYS A 44 -11.84 3.11 -2.51
C LYS A 44 -11.52 4.42 -1.79
N ARG A 45 -10.25 4.82 -1.73
CA ARG A 45 -9.74 5.97 -0.95
C ARG A 45 -8.95 6.96 -1.83
N SER A 46 -9.35 7.10 -3.09
CA SER A 46 -8.67 7.91 -4.11
C SER A 46 -8.62 9.40 -3.76
N ASN A 47 -9.54 9.87 -2.93
CA ASN A 47 -9.53 11.23 -2.39
C ASN A 47 -8.31 11.54 -1.51
N LEU A 48 -7.55 10.53 -1.06
CA LEU A 48 -6.33 10.72 -0.26
C LEU A 48 -5.05 10.79 -1.10
N LEU A 49 -5.12 10.46 -2.40
CA LEU A 49 -3.94 10.38 -3.26
C LEU A 49 -3.20 11.71 -3.37
N GLU A 50 -3.90 12.84 -3.29
CA GLU A 50 -3.30 14.18 -3.33
C GLU A 50 -2.28 14.42 -2.20
N ASN A 51 -2.40 13.69 -1.10
CA ASN A 51 -1.54 13.82 0.06
C ASN A 51 -0.33 12.88 0.03
N VAL A 52 -0.35 11.85 -0.83
CA VAL A 52 0.68 10.81 -0.86
C VAL A 52 1.81 11.23 -1.81
N VAL A 53 3.02 11.35 -1.28
CA VAL A 53 4.21 11.76 -2.04
C VAL A 53 5.04 10.57 -2.54
N GLY A 54 4.80 9.37 -2.00
CA GLY A 54 5.46 8.15 -2.46
C GLY A 54 5.21 6.94 -1.57
N GLY A 55 5.79 5.80 -1.93
CA GLY A 55 5.73 4.61 -1.10
C GLY A 55 6.82 3.57 -1.36
N THR A 56 6.75 2.46 -0.64
CA THR A 56 7.61 1.29 -0.82
C THR A 56 6.79 0.01 -0.94
N GLU A 57 7.33 -0.99 -1.64
CA GLU A 57 6.75 -2.33 -1.73
C GLU A 57 7.81 -3.41 -1.51
N GLU A 58 7.52 -4.35 -0.62
CA GLU A 58 8.46 -5.39 -0.19
C GLU A 58 8.36 -6.72 -0.95
N THR A 59 7.21 -7.05 -1.56
CA THR A 59 7.00 -8.39 -2.14
C THR A 59 7.18 -8.45 -3.65
N THR A 60 7.59 -9.62 -4.13
CA THR A 60 7.62 -9.92 -5.58
C THR A 60 6.24 -9.74 -6.23
N THR A 61 5.18 -10.24 -5.60
CA THR A 61 3.81 -10.15 -6.12
C THR A 61 3.32 -8.70 -6.18
N GLY A 62 3.54 -7.93 -5.12
CA GLY A 62 3.20 -6.51 -5.08
C GLY A 62 3.97 -5.70 -6.13
N VAL A 63 5.28 -5.96 -6.30
CA VAL A 63 6.11 -5.30 -7.33
C VAL A 63 5.59 -5.60 -8.74
N ILE A 64 5.18 -6.83 -9.05
CA ILE A 64 4.60 -7.17 -10.36
C ILE A 64 3.31 -6.37 -10.60
N ARG A 65 2.40 -6.32 -9.61
CA ARG A 65 1.14 -5.57 -9.71
C ARG A 65 1.41 -4.05 -9.87
N LEU A 66 2.37 -3.50 -9.14
CA LEU A 66 2.78 -2.08 -9.26
C LEU A 66 3.35 -1.75 -10.62
N ARG A 67 4.25 -2.58 -11.15
CA ARG A 67 4.83 -2.40 -12.50
C ARG A 67 3.75 -2.43 -13.56
N ALA A 68 2.78 -3.34 -13.47
CA ALA A 68 1.64 -3.40 -14.38
C ALA A 68 0.78 -2.13 -14.30
N MET A 69 0.52 -1.63 -13.10
CA MET A 69 -0.23 -0.39 -12.88
C MET A 69 0.49 0.86 -13.40
N ALA A 70 1.81 0.92 -13.22
CA ALA A 70 2.66 1.98 -13.75
C ALA A 70 2.70 1.94 -15.29
N ALA A 71 2.87 0.75 -15.89
CA ALA A 71 2.83 0.58 -17.34
C ALA A 71 1.48 0.97 -17.95
N ALA A 72 0.39 0.83 -17.20
CA ALA A 72 -0.94 1.29 -17.59
C ALA A 72 -1.19 2.79 -17.36
N GLY A 73 -0.20 3.54 -16.83
CA GLY A 73 -0.33 4.97 -16.52
C GLY A 73 -1.30 5.27 -15.37
N LYS A 74 -1.61 4.28 -14.51
CA LYS A 74 -2.60 4.40 -13.44
C LYS A 74 -2.01 4.64 -12.06
N LEU A 75 -0.71 4.42 -11.89
CA LEU A 75 -0.01 4.64 -10.61
C LEU A 75 0.16 6.15 -10.39
N ALA A 76 -0.43 6.67 -9.31
CA ALA A 76 -0.53 8.12 -9.07
C ALA A 76 0.71 8.74 -8.38
N PHE A 77 1.55 7.92 -7.74
CA PHE A 77 2.73 8.37 -7.00
C PHE A 77 3.91 7.40 -7.15
N PRO A 78 5.17 7.85 -6.98
CA PRO A 78 6.34 6.98 -7.13
C PRO A 78 6.41 5.92 -6.02
N VAL A 79 6.84 4.70 -6.39
CA VAL A 79 7.05 3.60 -5.44
C VAL A 79 8.43 2.99 -5.62
N ILE A 80 9.14 2.76 -4.50
CA ILE A 80 10.41 2.03 -4.46
C ILE A 80 10.11 0.54 -4.22
N ALA A 81 10.52 -0.31 -5.15
CA ALA A 81 10.48 -1.75 -5.01
C ALA A 81 11.64 -2.22 -4.11
N VAL A 82 11.41 -2.32 -2.80
CA VAL A 82 12.40 -2.82 -1.82
C VAL A 82 12.77 -4.26 -2.12
N ASN A 83 11.83 -5.02 -2.70
CA ASN A 83 12.08 -6.38 -3.13
C ASN A 83 13.26 -6.50 -4.11
N ASP A 84 13.54 -5.49 -4.93
CA ASP A 84 14.63 -5.54 -5.92
C ASP A 84 16.03 -5.31 -5.29
N ALA A 85 16.11 -5.01 -3.99
CA ALA A 85 17.39 -4.81 -3.32
C ALA A 85 18.18 -6.12 -3.20
N GLN A 86 19.49 -6.09 -3.50
CA GLN A 86 20.36 -7.26 -3.45
C GLN A 86 20.42 -7.93 -2.07
N THR A 87 20.23 -7.17 -1.00
CA THR A 87 20.25 -7.67 0.38
C THR A 87 18.92 -8.23 0.86
N LYS A 88 17.87 -8.14 0.04
CA LYS A 88 16.53 -8.64 0.37
C LYS A 88 16.33 -10.08 -0.16
N HIS A 89 16.99 -10.40 -1.27
CA HIS A 89 17.02 -11.73 -1.86
C HIS A 89 18.04 -12.66 -1.19
#